data_AF-A0A8H7NCU7-F1
#
_entry.id   AF-A0A8H7NCU7-F1
#
_cell.length_a   1.000
_cell.length_b   1.000
_cell.length_c   1.000
_cell.angle_alpha   90.00
_cell.angle_beta   90.00
_cell.angle_gamma   90.00
#
_symmetry.space_group_name_H-M   'P 1'
#
loop_
_entity.id
_entity.type
_entity.pdbx_description
1 polymer ?
#
loop_
_entity_poly.entity_id
_entity_poly.type
_entity_poly.pdbx_seq_one_letter_code
_entity_poly.pdbx_strand_id
1 'polypeptide(L)'
;MAESLHELLDPQRTVTDGAALKYLAHLADVPANALAASEPQQLTHTSHSVLLQIQALSKRSHKPLVASAASHSTLRQSLPALAQSAADLGQSVPRLDGQAEYFATTFGKAAESDTLARRKRALRMLQNSERLVDAMELPPLLNSAIRTTPVNYSSTLDLYTHIRRLASLYPSSPLVLSIMSEADIAIRQMAVDLISSLKAPSLKLAAALRTVGWLKRIAPDLISDASPNDALPALYLVCRVATLLNQLEALDPLRELAEEERSRR
;
A
#
# COMPACT_ATOMS: atom_id res chain seq x y z
N MET A 1 -31.64 -91.12 -10.88
CA MET A 1 -33.01 -90.90 -11.39
C MET A 1 -33.18 -89.47 -11.92
N ALA A 2 -32.97 -88.42 -11.12
CA ALA A 2 -33.05 -87.03 -11.60
C ALA A 2 -31.93 -86.65 -12.59
N GLU A 3 -30.68 -87.05 -12.32
CA GLU A 3 -29.53 -86.80 -13.21
C GLU A 3 -29.65 -87.54 -14.55
N SER A 4 -30.14 -88.78 -14.52
CA SER A 4 -30.39 -89.61 -15.72
C SER A 4 -31.55 -89.11 -16.57
N LEU A 5 -32.57 -88.48 -15.97
CA LEU A 5 -33.66 -87.84 -16.71
C LEU A 5 -33.22 -86.51 -17.34
N HIS A 6 -32.30 -85.80 -16.69
CA HIS A 6 -31.72 -84.57 -17.22
C HIS A 6 -30.89 -84.82 -18.48
N GLU A 7 -30.06 -85.87 -18.45
CA GLU A 7 -29.24 -86.30 -19.59
C GLU A 7 -30.08 -86.74 -20.80
N LEU A 8 -31.32 -87.19 -20.56
CA LEU A 8 -32.24 -87.67 -21.59
C LEU A 8 -33.11 -86.57 -22.21
N LEU A 9 -33.38 -85.49 -21.48
CA LEU A 9 -34.27 -84.39 -21.91
C LEU A 9 -33.54 -83.25 -22.63
N ASP A 10 -32.27 -82.96 -22.29
CA ASP A 10 -31.50 -81.92 -22.98
C ASP A 10 -29.98 -82.16 -22.88
N PRO A 11 -29.35 -82.86 -23.85
CA PRO A 11 -27.95 -83.29 -23.74
C PRO A 11 -26.92 -82.16 -23.89
N GLN A 12 -27.34 -80.90 -24.12
CA GLN A 12 -26.40 -79.78 -24.36
C GLN A 12 -26.44 -78.66 -23.32
N ARG A 13 -27.28 -78.73 -22.28
CA ARG A 13 -27.38 -77.65 -21.28
C ARG A 13 -26.82 -78.08 -19.93
N THR A 14 -25.63 -77.58 -19.62
CA THR A 14 -24.95 -77.83 -18.34
C THR A 14 -25.75 -77.27 -17.16
N VAL A 15 -25.94 -78.10 -16.14
CA VAL A 15 -26.60 -77.81 -14.86
C VAL A 15 -25.95 -76.62 -14.13
N THR A 16 -26.63 -75.48 -14.04
CA THR A 16 -26.22 -74.39 -13.11
C THR A 16 -27.32 -73.89 -12.18
N ASP A 17 -28.59 -74.30 -12.37
CA ASP A 17 -29.69 -73.83 -11.52
C ASP A 17 -30.15 -74.92 -10.54
N GLY A 18 -29.82 -74.76 -9.26
CA GLY A 18 -30.23 -75.67 -8.18
C GLY A 18 -31.76 -75.76 -7.98
N ALA A 19 -32.53 -74.85 -8.56
CA ALA A 19 -33.99 -74.94 -8.63
C ALA A 19 -34.46 -75.95 -9.70
N ALA A 20 -33.75 -76.04 -10.82
CA ALA A 20 -34.07 -76.98 -11.90
C ALA A 20 -33.85 -78.43 -11.45
N LEU A 21 -32.78 -78.71 -10.70
CA LEU A 21 -32.53 -80.05 -10.14
C LEU A 21 -33.61 -80.50 -9.14
N LYS A 22 -34.09 -79.58 -8.29
CA LYS A 22 -35.18 -79.87 -7.34
C LYS A 22 -36.50 -80.14 -8.07
N TYR A 23 -36.76 -79.42 -9.15
CA TYR A 23 -37.92 -79.66 -10.00
C TYR A 23 -37.83 -81.01 -10.70
N LEU A 24 -36.67 -81.36 -11.27
CA LEU A 24 -36.45 -82.67 -11.91
C LEU A 24 -36.55 -83.84 -10.92
N ALA A 25 -36.14 -83.66 -9.66
CA ALA A 25 -36.38 -84.64 -8.60
C ALA A 25 -37.88 -84.80 -8.30
N HIS A 26 -38.63 -83.69 -8.24
CA HIS A 26 -40.09 -83.72 -8.08
C HIS A 26 -40.80 -84.42 -9.26
N LEU A 27 -40.32 -84.24 -10.50
CA LEU A 27 -40.87 -84.94 -11.66
C LEU A 27 -40.63 -86.44 -11.64
N ALA A 28 -39.54 -86.90 -11.02
CA ALA A 28 -39.24 -88.32 -10.87
C ALA A 28 -40.17 -89.04 -9.86
N ASP A 29 -40.78 -88.29 -8.93
CA ASP A 29 -41.65 -88.83 -7.87
C ASP A 29 -43.15 -88.86 -8.25
N VAL A 30 -43.56 -88.21 -9.35
CA VAL A 30 -44.96 -88.07 -9.75
C VAL A 30 -45.40 -89.20 -10.71
N PRO A 31 -46.63 -89.76 -10.60
CA PRO A 31 -47.09 -90.83 -11.49
C PRO A 31 -47.42 -90.34 -12.91
N ALA A 32 -47.13 -91.16 -13.93
CA ALA A 32 -47.17 -90.80 -15.36
C ALA A 32 -48.49 -90.15 -15.86
N ASN A 33 -49.64 -90.51 -15.29
CA ASN A 33 -50.92 -89.91 -15.64
C ASN A 33 -51.07 -88.45 -15.14
N ALA A 34 -50.43 -88.10 -14.03
CA ALA A 34 -50.42 -86.74 -13.49
C ALA A 34 -49.42 -85.83 -14.24
N LEU A 35 -48.29 -86.39 -14.72
CA LEU A 35 -47.36 -85.68 -15.61
C LEU A 35 -48.03 -85.30 -16.94
N ALA A 36 -48.77 -86.23 -17.56
CA ALA A 36 -49.34 -85.98 -18.89
C ALA A 36 -50.47 -84.93 -18.90
N ALA A 37 -51.29 -84.86 -17.84
CA ALA A 37 -52.50 -84.03 -17.81
C ALA A 37 -52.39 -82.78 -16.93
N SER A 38 -51.80 -82.88 -15.74
CA SER A 38 -51.87 -81.82 -14.71
C SER A 38 -50.63 -80.93 -14.69
N GLU A 39 -49.45 -81.50 -14.89
CA GLU A 39 -48.19 -80.77 -14.88
C GLU A 39 -48.10 -79.66 -15.95
N PRO A 40 -48.41 -79.87 -17.24
CA PRO A 40 -48.35 -78.79 -18.22
C PRO A 40 -49.34 -77.67 -17.92
N GLN A 41 -50.49 -78.00 -17.32
CA GLN A 41 -51.47 -77.01 -16.86
C GLN A 41 -50.98 -76.20 -15.66
N GLN A 42 -50.29 -76.84 -14.71
CA GLN A 42 -49.66 -76.15 -13.58
C GLN A 42 -48.47 -75.30 -14.02
N LEU A 43 -47.67 -75.77 -14.97
CA LEU A 43 -46.50 -75.05 -15.50
C LEU A 43 -46.96 -73.82 -16.31
N THR A 44 -48.00 -73.96 -17.13
CA THR A 44 -48.61 -72.82 -17.84
C THR A 44 -49.28 -71.84 -16.87
N HIS A 45 -49.96 -72.32 -15.83
CA HIS A 45 -50.55 -71.44 -14.81
C HIS A 45 -49.49 -70.68 -13.99
N THR A 46 -48.45 -71.37 -13.53
CA THR A 46 -47.36 -70.76 -12.73
C THR A 46 -46.53 -69.80 -13.57
N SER A 47 -46.18 -70.15 -14.80
CA SER A 47 -45.49 -69.24 -15.72
C SER A 47 -46.33 -67.99 -16.02
N HIS A 48 -47.64 -68.14 -16.28
CA HIS A 48 -48.53 -67.00 -16.47
C HIS A 48 -48.64 -66.13 -15.21
N SER A 49 -48.75 -66.75 -14.03
CA SER A 49 -48.77 -66.03 -12.75
C SER A 49 -47.49 -65.24 -12.50
N VAL A 50 -46.33 -65.88 -12.70
CA VAL A 50 -45.02 -65.23 -12.56
C VAL A 50 -44.84 -64.11 -13.59
N LEU A 51 -45.29 -64.30 -14.84
CA LEU A 51 -45.27 -63.24 -15.85
C LEU A 51 -46.13 -62.05 -15.43
N LEU A 52 -47.32 -62.27 -14.90
CA LEU A 52 -48.16 -61.19 -14.38
C LEU A 52 -47.53 -60.50 -13.17
N GLN A 53 -46.90 -61.25 -12.25
CA GLN A 53 -46.19 -60.69 -11.11
C GLN A 53 -44.99 -59.85 -11.55
N ILE A 54 -44.20 -60.32 -12.51
CA ILE A 54 -43.07 -59.57 -13.07
C ILE A 54 -43.58 -58.33 -13.81
N GLN A 55 -44.67 -58.44 -14.57
CA GLN A 55 -45.26 -57.29 -15.27
C GLN A 55 -45.82 -56.25 -14.28
N ALA A 56 -46.50 -56.69 -13.22
CA ALA A 56 -47.02 -55.82 -12.17
C ALA A 56 -45.89 -55.16 -11.37
N LEU A 57 -44.84 -55.93 -11.04
CA LEU A 57 -43.65 -55.42 -10.37
C LEU A 57 -42.92 -54.42 -11.25
N SER A 58 -42.68 -54.74 -12.52
CA SER A 58 -42.08 -53.84 -13.50
C SER A 58 -42.87 -52.54 -13.64
N LYS A 59 -44.19 -52.60 -13.83
CA LYS A 59 -45.04 -51.40 -13.88
C LYS A 59 -44.96 -50.57 -12.60
N ARG A 60 -44.90 -51.22 -11.43
CA ARG A 60 -44.81 -50.56 -10.13
C ARG A 60 -43.43 -49.96 -9.87
N SER A 61 -42.36 -50.64 -10.28
CA SER A 61 -40.97 -50.32 -9.90
C SER A 61 -40.13 -49.71 -11.02
N HIS A 62 -40.66 -49.52 -12.24
CA HIS A 62 -39.86 -48.95 -13.33
C HIS A 62 -39.33 -47.55 -12.98
N LYS A 63 -40.15 -46.69 -12.35
CA LYS A 63 -39.73 -45.32 -11.98
C LYS A 63 -38.58 -45.32 -10.97
N PRO A 64 -38.67 -46.01 -9.82
CA PRO A 64 -37.55 -46.06 -8.88
C PRO A 64 -36.33 -46.78 -9.46
N LEU A 65 -36.49 -47.79 -10.31
CA LEU A 65 -35.36 -48.44 -10.99
C LEU A 65 -34.63 -47.49 -11.96
N VAL A 66 -35.38 -46.72 -12.77
CA VAL A 66 -34.79 -45.73 -13.67
C VAL A 66 -34.14 -44.59 -12.88
N ALA A 67 -34.78 -44.11 -11.80
CA ALA A 67 -34.21 -43.09 -10.93
C ALA A 67 -32.92 -43.58 -10.24
N SER A 68 -32.89 -44.85 -9.80
CA SER A 68 -31.70 -45.48 -9.23
C SER A 68 -30.59 -45.63 -10.26
N ALA A 69 -30.90 -46.08 -11.47
CA ALA A 69 -29.93 -46.19 -12.57
C ALA A 69 -29.34 -44.83 -12.95
N ALA A 70 -30.17 -43.77 -13.02
CA ALA A 70 -29.73 -42.40 -13.24
C ALA A 70 -28.88 -41.85 -12.08
N SER A 71 -29.23 -42.20 -10.83
CA SER A 71 -28.44 -41.82 -9.67
C SER A 71 -27.08 -42.53 -9.66
N HIS A 72 -27.03 -43.81 -10.05
CA HIS A 72 -25.80 -44.57 -10.19
C HIS A 72 -24.91 -44.05 -11.32
N SER A 73 -25.48 -43.65 -12.48
CA SER A 73 -24.70 -43.05 -13.56
C SER A 73 -24.12 -41.69 -13.14
N THR A 74 -24.91 -40.87 -12.45
CA THR A 74 -24.48 -39.59 -11.89
C THR A 74 -23.37 -39.80 -10.85
N LEU A 75 -23.54 -40.75 -9.93
CA LEU A 75 -22.55 -41.07 -8.91
C LEU A 75 -21.24 -41.58 -9.53
N ARG A 76 -21.34 -42.38 -10.61
CA ARG A 76 -20.17 -42.87 -11.35
C ARG A 76 -19.36 -41.73 -11.99
N GLN A 77 -19.99 -40.60 -12.31
CA GLN A 77 -19.32 -39.42 -12.86
C GLN A 77 -18.84 -38.45 -11.76
N SER A 78 -19.62 -38.28 -10.68
CA SER A 78 -19.28 -37.33 -9.61
C SER A 78 -18.19 -37.86 -8.67
N LEU A 79 -18.10 -39.18 -8.45
CA LEU A 79 -17.10 -39.76 -7.56
C LEU A 79 -15.65 -39.53 -8.07
N PRO A 80 -15.33 -39.73 -9.37
CA PRO A 80 -14.03 -39.38 -9.90
C PRO A 80 -13.74 -37.87 -9.87
N ALA A 81 -14.74 -37.02 -10.15
CA ALA A 81 -14.58 -35.57 -10.10
C ALA A 81 -14.31 -35.06 -8.67
N LEU A 82 -14.97 -35.67 -7.67
CA LEU A 82 -14.70 -35.40 -6.27
C LEU A 82 -13.32 -35.92 -5.86
N ALA A 83 -12.91 -37.10 -6.33
CA ALA A 83 -11.59 -37.65 -6.06
C ALA A 83 -10.48 -36.78 -6.65
N GLN A 84 -10.67 -36.25 -7.86
CA GLN A 84 -9.75 -35.28 -8.48
C GLN A 84 -9.70 -33.98 -7.67
N SER A 85 -10.84 -33.38 -7.36
CA SER A 85 -10.91 -32.17 -6.52
C SER A 85 -10.27 -32.37 -5.15
N ALA A 86 -10.44 -33.54 -4.53
CA ALA A 86 -9.83 -33.88 -3.25
C ALA A 86 -8.30 -34.08 -3.37
N ALA A 87 -7.82 -34.66 -4.48
CA ALA A 87 -6.40 -34.79 -4.76
C ALA A 87 -5.76 -33.41 -5.00
N ASP A 88 -6.42 -32.54 -5.77
CA ASP A 88 -5.98 -31.16 -6.03
C ASP A 88 -5.95 -30.34 -4.74
N LEU A 89 -6.97 -30.49 -3.87
CA LEU A 89 -6.99 -29.86 -2.56
C LEU A 89 -5.84 -30.39 -1.68
N GLY A 90 -5.63 -31.71 -1.67
CA GLY A 90 -4.53 -32.35 -0.94
C GLY A 90 -3.15 -31.89 -1.39
N GLN A 91 -2.97 -31.48 -2.65
CA GLN A 91 -1.72 -30.92 -3.16
C GLN A 91 -1.58 -29.41 -2.96
N SER A 92 -2.69 -28.67 -3.01
CA SER A 92 -2.69 -27.19 -2.91
C SER A 92 -2.57 -26.68 -1.48
N VAL A 93 -3.19 -27.35 -0.50
CA VAL A 93 -3.10 -26.98 0.93
C VAL A 93 -1.64 -26.95 1.44
N PRO A 94 -0.82 -28.01 1.28
CA PRO A 94 0.57 -27.97 1.76
C PRO A 94 1.44 -26.96 1.00
N ARG A 95 1.12 -26.68 -0.27
CA ARG A 95 1.79 -25.60 -1.02
C ARG A 95 1.46 -24.23 -0.43
N LEU A 96 0.21 -23.98 -0.09
CA LEU A 96 -0.21 -22.74 0.55
C LEU A 96 0.43 -22.60 1.93
N ASP A 97 0.45 -23.67 2.74
CA ASP A 97 1.08 -23.67 4.06
C ASP A 97 2.57 -23.36 3.96
N GLY A 98 3.30 -23.98 3.03
CA GLY A 98 4.71 -23.68 2.81
C GLY A 98 4.97 -22.23 2.36
N GLN A 99 4.09 -21.65 1.54
CA GLN A 99 4.18 -20.23 1.16
C GLN A 99 3.81 -19.29 2.32
N ALA A 100 2.84 -19.66 3.15
CA ALA A 100 2.47 -18.91 4.34
C ALA A 100 3.58 -18.92 5.39
N GLU A 101 4.23 -20.07 5.59
CA GLU A 101 5.41 -20.20 6.46
C GLU A 101 6.60 -19.40 5.91
N TYR A 102 6.86 -19.49 4.60
CA TYR A 102 7.87 -18.65 3.95
C TYR A 102 7.57 -17.15 4.12
N PHE A 103 6.31 -16.74 3.97
CA PHE A 103 5.91 -15.36 4.18
C PHE A 103 6.06 -14.95 5.65
N ALA A 104 5.60 -15.78 6.59
CA ALA A 104 5.69 -15.51 8.02
C ALA A 104 7.13 -15.43 8.52
N THR A 105 8.03 -16.27 7.98
CA THR A 105 9.46 -16.23 8.30
C THR A 105 10.15 -15.04 7.63
N THR A 106 9.84 -14.73 6.37
CA THR A 106 10.48 -13.63 5.62
C THR A 106 10.04 -12.24 6.08
N PHE A 107 8.77 -12.09 6.45
CA PHE A 107 8.17 -10.80 6.85
C PHE A 107 7.80 -10.75 8.34
N GLY A 108 8.20 -11.76 9.12
CA GLY A 108 7.98 -11.80 10.56
C GLY A 108 8.76 -10.70 11.29
N LYS A 109 8.36 -10.43 12.53
CA LYS A 109 8.99 -9.38 13.37
C LYS A 109 10.49 -9.60 13.62
N ALA A 110 10.94 -10.86 13.59
CA ALA A 110 12.33 -11.24 13.80
C ALA A 110 13.18 -11.20 12.52
N ALA A 111 12.56 -11.27 11.34
CA ALA A 111 13.26 -11.18 10.07
C ALA A 111 13.29 -9.73 9.61
N GLU A 112 14.42 -9.07 9.79
CA GLU A 112 14.69 -7.78 9.14
C GLU A 112 14.91 -7.98 7.64
N SER A 113 13.85 -8.26 6.90
CA SER A 113 13.93 -8.25 5.44
C SER A 113 14.19 -6.83 4.96
N ASP A 114 15.16 -6.67 4.06
CA ASP A 114 15.53 -5.38 3.49
C ASP A 114 14.35 -4.72 2.74
N THR A 115 13.44 -5.52 2.18
CA THR A 115 12.19 -5.04 1.57
C THR A 115 11.24 -4.41 2.58
N LEU A 116 11.10 -5.00 3.79
CA LEU A 116 10.30 -4.45 4.88
C LEU A 116 10.97 -3.21 5.48
N ALA A 117 12.30 -3.22 5.62
CA ALA A 117 13.08 -2.04 6.03
C ALA A 117 12.91 -0.89 5.04
N ARG A 118 13.04 -1.14 3.74
CA ARG A 118 12.80 -0.17 2.67
C ARG A 118 11.37 0.36 2.70
N ARG A 119 10.36 -0.50 2.86
CA ARG A 119 8.96 -0.09 2.97
C ARG A 119 8.71 0.76 4.23
N LYS A 120 9.29 0.39 5.38
CA LYS A 120 9.22 1.19 6.61
C LYS A 120 9.88 2.56 6.43
N ARG A 121 11.05 2.64 5.79
CA ARG A 121 11.71 3.91 5.47
C ARG A 121 10.84 4.77 4.54
N ALA A 122 10.27 4.18 3.49
CA ALA A 122 9.38 4.88 2.56
C ALA A 122 8.11 5.40 3.28
N LEU A 123 7.49 4.61 4.16
CA LEU A 123 6.34 5.04 4.95
C LEU A 123 6.70 6.16 5.94
N ARG A 124 7.86 6.08 6.60
CA ARG A 124 8.36 7.17 7.45
C ARG A 124 8.60 8.44 6.65
N MET A 125 9.14 8.33 5.44
CA MET A 125 9.34 9.48 4.56
C MET A 125 8.00 10.07 4.13
N LEU A 126 7.03 9.24 3.74
CA LEU A 126 5.68 9.70 3.36
C LEU A 126 4.95 10.38 4.52
N GLN A 127 5.06 9.85 5.74
CA GLN A 127 4.45 10.46 6.93
C GLN A 127 5.11 11.78 7.32
N ASN A 128 6.40 11.96 7.01
CA ASN A 128 7.14 13.17 7.34
C ASN A 128 7.33 14.10 6.14
N SER A 129 6.76 13.81 4.98
CA SER A 129 6.99 14.60 3.76
C SER A 129 6.43 16.01 3.91
N GLU A 130 5.24 16.15 4.48
CA GLU A 130 4.62 17.47 4.74
C GLU A 130 5.51 18.32 5.65
N ARG A 131 6.00 17.74 6.76
CA ARG A 131 6.90 18.43 7.70
C ARG A 131 8.24 18.84 7.06
N LEU A 132 8.74 18.04 6.12
CA LEU A 132 9.95 18.37 5.38
C LEU A 132 9.71 19.52 4.39
N VAL A 133 8.54 19.55 3.75
CA VAL A 133 8.11 20.66 2.90
C VAL A 133 7.99 21.93 3.74
N ASP A 134 7.30 21.88 4.89
CA ASP A 134 7.18 23.02 5.81
C ASP A 134 8.56 23.56 6.23
N ALA A 135 9.52 22.66 6.51
CA ALA A 135 10.89 23.07 6.83
C ALA A 135 11.59 23.75 5.64
N MET A 136 11.39 23.25 4.42
CA MET A 136 11.92 23.85 3.19
C MET A 136 11.24 25.17 2.83
N GLU A 137 10.03 25.44 3.34
CA GLU A 137 9.35 26.72 3.14
C GLU A 137 9.88 27.85 4.04
N LEU A 138 10.68 27.54 5.08
CA LEU A 138 11.17 28.56 6.00
C LEU A 138 12.09 29.62 5.34
N PRO A 139 13.08 29.28 4.49
CA PRO A 139 13.89 30.28 3.78
C PRO A 139 13.10 31.18 2.80
N PRO A 140 12.19 30.67 1.95
CA PRO A 140 11.39 31.56 1.10
C PRO A 140 10.42 32.43 1.91
N LEU A 141 9.87 31.92 3.02
CA LEU A 141 9.08 32.73 3.95
C LEU A 141 9.91 33.87 4.55
N LEU A 142 11.14 33.58 4.98
CA LEU A 142 12.08 34.59 5.47
C LEU A 142 12.37 35.66 4.40
N ASN A 143 12.67 35.25 3.17
CA ASN A 143 12.89 36.17 2.04
C ASN A 143 11.66 37.03 1.74
N SER A 144 10.46 36.45 1.80
CA SER A 144 9.23 37.22 1.62
C SER A 144 9.04 38.25 2.73
N ALA A 145 9.28 37.88 4.00
CA ALA A 145 9.13 38.77 5.15
C ALA A 145 10.09 39.97 5.07
N ILE A 146 11.31 39.75 4.59
CA ILE A 146 12.31 40.82 4.37
C ILE A 146 11.86 41.77 3.25
N ARG A 147 11.25 41.26 2.18
CA ARG A 147 10.81 42.06 1.03
C ARG A 147 9.48 42.79 1.25
N THR A 148 8.62 42.31 2.14
CA THR A 148 7.34 42.96 2.43
C THR A 148 7.54 44.35 3.04
N THR A 149 6.75 45.33 2.58
CA THR A 149 6.76 46.70 3.13
C THR A 149 5.41 47.00 3.79
N PRO A 150 5.36 47.35 5.08
CA PRO A 150 6.47 47.56 6.02
C PRO A 150 7.11 46.24 6.50
N VAL A 151 8.44 46.24 6.62
CA VAL A 151 9.21 45.05 7.03
C VAL A 151 8.87 44.66 8.47
N ASN A 152 8.40 43.43 8.67
CA ASN A 152 8.17 42.87 9.99
C ASN A 152 9.46 42.24 10.55
N TYR A 153 10.31 43.07 11.14
CA TYR A 153 11.61 42.66 11.66
C TYR A 153 11.52 41.65 12.81
N SER A 154 10.47 41.68 13.64
CA SER A 154 10.33 40.71 14.74
C SER A 154 10.06 39.30 14.22
N SER A 155 9.12 39.12 13.30
CA SER A 155 8.83 37.79 12.74
C SER A 155 10.00 37.25 11.92
N THR A 156 10.73 38.14 11.23
CA THR A 156 11.94 37.77 10.46
C THR A 156 13.04 37.22 11.37
N LEU A 157 13.28 37.86 12.52
CA LEU A 157 14.24 37.36 13.50
C LEU A 157 13.76 36.07 14.17
N ASP A 158 12.47 35.96 14.50
CA ASP A 158 11.92 34.75 15.10
C ASP A 158 12.09 33.54 14.16
N LEU A 159 11.77 33.71 12.87
CA LEU A 159 12.00 32.68 11.84
C LEU A 159 13.47 32.28 11.74
N TYR A 160 14.39 33.24 11.76
CA TYR A 160 15.82 32.93 11.73
C TYR A 160 16.28 32.15 12.95
N THR A 161 15.88 32.57 14.15
CA THR A 161 16.24 31.85 15.38
C THR A 161 15.67 30.43 15.39
N HIS A 162 14.49 30.23 14.81
CA HIS A 162 13.89 28.91 14.62
C HIS A 162 14.73 28.03 13.67
N ILE A 163 15.12 28.56 12.51
CA ILE A 163 16.00 27.87 11.54
C ILE A 163 17.35 27.51 12.21
N ARG A 164 17.91 28.43 12.99
CA ARG A 164 19.17 28.18 13.73
C ARG A 164 19.02 27.09 14.79
N ARG A 165 17.91 27.08 15.53
CA ARG A 165 17.61 26.03 16.48
C ARG A 165 17.41 24.68 15.79
N LEU A 166 16.81 24.68 14.60
CA LEU A 166 16.67 23.46 13.79
C LEU A 166 18.04 22.93 13.35
N ALA A 167 18.96 23.81 12.93
CA ALA A 167 20.33 23.46 12.56
C ALA A 167 21.15 22.90 13.74
N SER A 168 20.96 23.42 14.95
CA SER A 168 21.65 22.89 16.14
C SER A 168 21.08 21.53 16.61
N LEU A 169 19.79 21.28 16.39
CA LEU A 169 19.15 20.00 16.72
C LEU A 169 19.53 18.88 15.75
N TYR A 170 19.79 19.20 14.46
CA TYR A 170 20.06 18.21 13.42
C TYR A 170 21.34 18.52 12.60
N PRO A 171 22.53 18.49 13.23
CA PRO A 171 23.78 18.86 12.56
C PRO A 171 24.23 17.87 11.46
N SER A 172 23.73 16.64 11.46
CA SER A 172 24.08 15.60 10.49
C SER A 172 23.22 15.62 9.23
N SER A 173 22.17 16.44 9.17
CA SER A 173 21.24 16.48 8.03
C SER A 173 21.70 17.49 6.97
N PRO A 174 22.01 17.07 5.73
CA PRO A 174 22.45 17.98 4.67
C PRO A 174 21.35 18.97 4.26
N LEU A 175 20.08 18.57 4.36
CA LEU A 175 18.94 19.44 4.03
C LEU A 175 18.84 20.61 5.01
N VAL A 176 19.03 20.36 6.30
CA VAL A 176 18.97 21.41 7.33
C VAL A 176 20.15 22.37 7.19
N LEU A 177 21.34 21.86 6.86
CA LEU A 177 22.50 22.69 6.54
C LEU A 177 22.25 23.57 5.31
N SER A 178 21.58 23.05 4.28
CA SER A 178 21.17 23.85 3.10
C SER A 178 20.20 24.97 3.48
N ILE A 179 19.15 24.65 4.25
CA ILE A 179 18.17 25.65 4.74
C ILE A 179 18.88 26.75 5.54
N MET A 180 19.81 26.38 6.42
CA MET A 180 20.58 27.32 7.21
C MET A 180 21.41 28.25 6.34
N SER A 181 22.13 27.70 5.34
CA SER A 181 22.94 28.50 4.41
C SER A 181 22.10 29.49 3.61
N GLU A 182 20.90 29.10 3.18
CA GLU A 182 19.98 29.98 2.46
C GLU A 182 19.43 31.09 3.36
N ALA A 183 19.11 30.76 4.62
CA ALA A 183 18.68 31.75 5.61
C ALA A 183 19.79 32.77 5.94
N ASP A 184 21.05 32.33 6.06
CA ASP A 184 22.19 33.23 6.28
C ASP A 184 22.39 34.19 5.10
N ILE A 185 22.20 33.72 3.86
CA ILE A 185 22.23 34.58 2.66
C ILE A 185 21.11 35.63 2.73
N ALA A 186 19.88 35.22 3.05
CA ALA A 186 18.74 36.13 3.17
C ALA A 186 18.97 37.22 4.22
N ILE A 187 19.58 36.88 5.36
CA ILE A 187 19.85 37.84 6.44
C ILE A 187 21.01 38.77 6.12
N ARG A 188 22.02 38.28 5.39
CA ARG A 188 23.07 39.14 4.83
C ARG A 188 22.45 40.17 3.88
N GLN A 189 21.49 39.78 3.05
CA GLN A 189 20.76 40.73 2.19
C GLN A 189 19.96 41.74 3.02
N MET A 190 19.22 41.29 4.03
CA MET A 190 18.53 42.21 4.96
C MET A 190 19.50 43.19 5.65
N ALA A 191 20.69 42.74 6.04
CA ALA A 191 21.70 43.61 6.64
C ALA A 191 22.18 44.68 5.65
N VAL A 192 22.36 44.32 4.37
CA VAL A 192 22.68 45.28 3.30
C VAL A 192 21.56 46.29 3.11
N ASP A 193 20.30 45.85 3.12
CA ASP A 193 19.12 46.72 3.00
C ASP A 193 18.95 47.65 4.20
N LEU A 194 19.27 47.18 5.41
CA LEU A 194 19.29 48.01 6.62
C LEU A 194 20.40 49.08 6.56
N ILE A 195 21.57 48.72 6.04
CA ILE A 195 22.69 49.65 5.83
C ILE A 195 22.34 50.68 4.74
N SER A 196 21.70 50.27 3.65
CA SER A 196 21.25 51.19 2.59
C SER A 196 20.16 52.13 3.12
N SER A 197 19.24 51.64 3.95
CA SER A 197 18.25 52.45 4.67
C SER A 197 18.92 53.46 5.60
N LEU A 198 20.01 53.09 6.28
CA LEU A 198 20.75 53.99 7.16
C LEU A 198 21.46 55.13 6.40
N LYS A 199 21.82 54.88 5.13
CA LYS A 199 22.35 55.88 4.19
C LYS A 199 21.26 56.76 3.56
N ALA A 200 19.99 56.58 3.88
CA ALA A 200 18.93 57.44 3.34
C ALA A 200 19.00 58.86 3.96
N PRO A 201 18.90 59.92 3.14
CA PRO A 201 19.08 61.32 3.59
C PRO A 201 17.94 61.85 4.48
N SER A 202 16.75 61.23 4.45
CA SER A 202 15.55 61.66 5.19
C SER A 202 15.24 60.83 6.44
N LEU A 203 16.23 60.11 6.99
CA LEU A 203 16.01 59.17 8.09
C LEU A 203 15.80 59.87 9.45
N LYS A 204 14.60 59.74 10.02
CA LYS A 204 14.28 60.19 11.39
C LYS A 204 15.04 59.38 12.46
N LEU A 205 15.45 60.03 13.56
CA LEU A 205 16.23 59.41 14.65
C LEU A 205 15.59 58.14 15.21
N ALA A 206 14.28 58.14 15.42
CA ALA A 206 13.55 56.96 15.92
C ALA A 206 13.60 55.76 14.95
N ALA A 207 13.65 56.01 13.63
CA ALA A 207 13.84 54.96 12.63
C ALA A 207 15.29 54.45 12.63
N ALA A 208 16.25 55.34 12.79
CA ALA A 208 17.68 55.02 12.88
C ALA A 208 18.01 54.14 14.09
N LEU A 209 17.46 54.46 15.26
CA LEU A 209 17.67 53.65 16.48
C LEU A 209 17.08 52.25 16.33
N ARG A 210 15.93 52.13 15.66
CA ARG A 210 15.32 50.82 15.38
C ARG A 210 16.20 49.99 14.43
N THR A 211 16.66 50.56 13.32
CA THR A 211 17.51 49.83 12.35
C THR A 211 18.84 49.37 12.95
N VAL A 212 19.49 50.20 13.77
CA VAL A 212 20.69 49.81 14.53
C VAL A 212 20.39 48.74 15.58
N GLY A 213 19.23 48.82 16.25
CA GLY A 213 18.78 47.80 17.20
C GLY A 213 18.57 46.43 16.53
N TRP A 214 18.06 46.40 15.30
CA TRP A 214 17.94 45.17 14.51
C TRP A 214 19.30 44.65 14.06
N LEU A 215 20.16 45.51 13.51
CA LEU A 215 21.54 45.15 13.15
C LEU A 215 22.30 44.58 14.34
N LYS A 216 22.08 45.07 15.57
CA LYS A 216 22.70 44.54 16.79
C LYS A 216 22.32 43.09 17.09
N ARG A 217 21.10 42.67 16.76
CA ARG A 217 20.62 41.30 16.98
C ARG A 217 21.14 40.32 15.93
N ILE A 218 21.49 40.83 14.75
CA ILE A 218 21.92 40.07 13.58
C ILE A 218 23.47 40.01 13.50
N ALA A 219 24.16 41.08 13.92
CA ALA A 219 25.61 41.23 13.89
C ALA A 219 26.46 40.10 14.51
N PRO A 220 26.13 39.54 15.69
CA PRO A 220 26.94 38.46 16.27
C PRO A 220 26.97 37.20 15.38
N ASP A 221 25.99 37.05 14.49
CA ASP A 221 25.89 35.89 13.59
C ASP A 221 26.60 36.13 12.24
N LEU A 222 26.85 37.38 11.84
CA LEU A 222 27.58 37.70 10.60
C LEU A 222 29.08 37.94 10.78
N ILE A 223 29.51 38.33 11.98
CA ILE A 223 30.87 38.79 12.26
C ILE A 223 31.44 37.95 13.41
N SER A 224 32.24 36.92 13.08
CA SER A 224 32.90 36.08 14.10
C SER A 224 34.07 36.77 14.81
N ASP A 225 34.68 37.80 14.19
CA ASP A 225 36.00 38.30 14.62
C ASP A 225 36.00 39.66 15.33
N ALA A 226 34.84 40.34 15.46
CA ALA A 226 34.77 41.68 16.07
C ALA A 226 33.71 41.78 17.16
N SER A 227 33.99 42.56 18.21
CA SER A 227 33.00 42.92 19.22
C SER A 227 31.86 43.70 18.55
N PRO A 228 30.63 43.16 18.45
CA PRO A 228 29.54 43.81 17.73
C PRO A 228 29.15 45.15 18.38
N ASN A 229 29.47 45.32 19.68
CA ASN A 229 29.20 46.55 20.42
C ASN A 229 30.05 47.74 19.96
N ASP A 230 31.26 47.52 19.45
CA ASP A 230 32.17 48.61 19.02
C ASP A 230 32.06 48.87 17.52
N ALA A 231 31.77 47.83 16.73
CA ALA A 231 31.67 47.93 15.26
C ALA A 231 30.38 48.64 14.79
N LEU A 232 29.25 48.46 15.48
CA LEU A 232 27.96 49.02 15.06
C LEU A 232 27.87 50.55 15.18
N PRO A 233 28.36 51.18 16.26
CA PRO A 233 28.46 52.65 16.34
C PRO A 233 29.36 53.22 15.24
N ALA A 234 30.50 52.58 14.96
CA ALA A 234 31.40 52.99 13.88
C ALA A 234 30.72 52.89 12.51
N LEU A 235 30.01 51.79 12.23
CA LEU A 235 29.22 51.62 11.01
C LEU A 235 28.14 52.71 10.87
N TYR A 236 27.46 53.06 11.96
CA TYR A 236 26.48 54.15 11.98
C TYR A 236 27.13 55.48 11.61
N LEU A 237 28.26 55.83 12.23
CA LEU A 237 28.98 57.07 11.93
C LEU A 237 29.46 57.11 10.49
N VAL A 238 30.04 56.02 9.97
CA VAL A 238 30.48 55.92 8.57
C VAL A 238 29.30 56.11 7.60
N CYS A 239 28.15 55.49 7.87
CA CYS A 239 26.96 55.69 7.05
C CYS A 239 26.49 57.15 7.08
N ARG A 240 26.51 57.82 8.24
CA ARG A 240 26.13 59.23 8.37
C ARG A 240 27.14 60.19 7.72
N VAL A 241 28.43 59.93 7.84
CA VAL A 241 29.46 60.71 7.14
C VAL A 241 29.30 60.55 5.63
N ALA A 242 29.05 59.33 5.14
CA ALA A 242 28.77 59.10 3.72
C ALA A 242 27.52 59.86 3.25
N THR A 243 26.45 59.93 4.05
CA THR A 243 25.29 60.76 3.71
C THR A 243 25.60 62.24 3.66
N LEU A 244 26.43 62.73 4.58
CA LEU A 244 26.81 64.14 4.65
C LEU A 244 27.69 64.51 3.44
N LEU A 245 28.65 63.66 3.07
CA LEU A 245 29.48 63.86 1.88
C LEU A 245 28.63 63.90 0.61
N ASN A 246 27.71 62.94 0.44
CA ASN A 246 26.79 62.95 -0.71
C ASN A 246 25.91 64.21 -0.75
N GLN A 247 25.50 64.73 0.41
CA GLN A 247 24.74 65.98 0.48
C GLN A 247 25.59 67.21 0.17
N LEU A 248 26.86 67.24 0.59
CA LEU A 248 27.79 68.31 0.25
C LEU A 248 28.13 68.31 -1.24
N GLU A 249 28.38 67.14 -1.84
CA GLU A 249 28.56 66.99 -3.29
C GLU A 249 27.34 67.47 -4.08
N ALA A 250 26.13 67.20 -3.59
CA ALA A 250 24.91 67.71 -4.22
C ALA A 250 24.77 69.25 -4.13
N LEU A 251 25.50 69.91 -3.22
CA LEU A 251 25.51 71.37 -3.05
C LEU A 251 26.68 72.05 -3.77
N ASP A 252 27.71 71.31 -4.20
CA ASP A 252 28.82 71.84 -5.02
C ASP A 252 28.35 72.62 -6.27
N PRO A 253 27.34 72.18 -7.07
CA PRO A 253 26.88 72.98 -8.21
C PRO A 253 26.27 74.33 -7.82
N LEU A 254 25.68 74.44 -6.61
CA LEU A 254 25.19 75.73 -6.10
C LEU A 254 26.34 76.63 -5.65
N ARG A 255 27.44 76.04 -5.19
CA ARG A 255 28.66 76.78 -4.85
C ARG A 255 29.30 77.38 -6.10
N GLU A 256 29.40 76.60 -7.17
CA GLU A 256 29.92 77.07 -8.47
C GLU A 256 29.07 78.22 -9.03
N LEU A 257 27.75 78.11 -9.01
CA LEU A 257 26.84 79.18 -9.42
C LEU A 257 27.02 80.46 -8.58
N ALA A 258 27.23 80.33 -7.27
CA ALA A 258 27.47 81.48 -6.38
C ALA A 258 28.85 82.14 -6.63
N GLU A 259 29.86 81.36 -7.01
CA GLU A 259 31.19 81.87 -7.40
C GLU A 259 31.14 82.59 -8.77
N GLU A 260 30.35 82.07 -9.72
CA GLU A 260 30.06 82.75 -10.98
C GLU A 260 29.32 84.09 -10.78
N GLU A 261 28.34 84.16 -9.88
CA GLU A 261 27.65 85.42 -9.56
C GLU A 261 28.56 86.43 -8.85
N ARG A 262 29.48 85.98 -8.00
CA ARG A 262 30.47 86.85 -7.33
C ARG A 262 31.50 87.42 -8.30
N SER A 263 31.89 86.68 -9.33
CA SER A 263 32.84 87.15 -10.34
C SER A 263 32.21 88.09 -11.38
N ARG A 264 30.88 88.11 -11.48
CA ARG A 264 30.11 89.04 -12.33
C ARG A 264 29.79 90.39 -11.68
N ARG A 265 30.04 90.55 -10.37
CA ARG A 265 29.90 91.81 -9.63
C ARG A 265 31.23 92.49 -9.46
#